data_AF-A0A6L7NMF4-F1
#
_entry.id   AF-A0A6L7NMF4-F1
#
_cell.length_a   1.000
_cell.length_b   1.000
_cell.length_c   1.000
_cell.angle_alpha   90.00
_cell.angle_beta   90.00
_cell.angle_gamma   90.00
#
_symmetry.space_group_name_H-M   'P 1'
#
loop_
_entity.id
_entity.type
_entity.pdbx_description
1 polymer ?
#
loop_
_entity_poly.entity_id
_entity_poly.type
_entity_poly.pdbx_seq_one_letter_code
_entity_poly.pdbx_strand_id
1 'polypeptide(L)'
;MLKADVLAAFQGSLDDGGGRDVLPYAMQVSVWARWAIALVAAVLLLYRPEFWFPDEPARPFLLIALVAVNGLAHARLLLRRPVTRAWLLLLSVADVVLLSAAIGIGPGFDRFVFAAYYPALAMFVLVFPSVWLALAWTSLTAAACAATTLIAAGGLDFEAGDERALLGRVVAMYVLVLCVLLITRLERERREAALARERRLHRERVELSQEVHSTIAQTAYLLVRAHQLPVLSSSAPSPAEPIATSGVAAGTPSAKSFSKAAFTKAGAPGR
;
A
#
# COMPACT_ATOMS: atom_id res chain seq x y z
N MET A 1 -31.34 -8.50 -7.11
CA MET A 1 -30.40 -9.36 -6.35
C MET A 1 -28.95 -8.91 -6.47
N LEU A 2 -28.44 -8.50 -7.64
CA LEU A 2 -27.04 -8.04 -7.84
C LEU A 2 -26.52 -6.95 -6.88
N LYS A 3 -27.39 -6.09 -6.34
CA LYS A 3 -27.01 -4.97 -5.44
C LYS A 3 -26.58 -5.46 -4.05
N ALA A 4 -27.19 -6.52 -3.54
CA ALA A 4 -26.92 -7.03 -2.20
C ALA A 4 -25.58 -7.78 -2.16
N ASP A 5 -25.28 -8.58 -3.18
CA ASP A 5 -24.01 -9.31 -3.27
C ASP A 5 -22.82 -8.39 -3.50
N VAL A 6 -23.00 -7.31 -4.29
CA VAL A 6 -21.95 -6.29 -4.45
C VAL A 6 -21.72 -5.54 -3.15
N LEU A 7 -22.78 -5.20 -2.39
CA LEU A 7 -22.64 -4.58 -1.08
C LEU A 7 -22.02 -5.51 -0.04
N ALA A 8 -22.35 -6.80 -0.08
CA ALA A 8 -21.80 -7.82 0.82
C ALA A 8 -20.34 -8.15 0.48
N ALA A 9 -19.98 -8.25 -0.81
CA ALA A 9 -18.59 -8.38 -1.25
C ALA A 9 -17.77 -7.12 -0.95
N PHE A 10 -18.40 -5.94 -1.07
CA PHE A 10 -17.81 -4.68 -0.65
C PHE A 10 -17.55 -4.68 0.85
N GLN A 11 -18.53 -5.08 1.68
CA GLN A 11 -18.42 -5.21 3.14
C GLN A 11 -17.41 -6.30 3.60
N GLY A 12 -17.33 -7.43 2.92
CA GLY A 12 -16.34 -8.49 3.21
C GLY A 12 -14.90 -8.02 2.96
N SER A 13 -14.67 -7.20 1.93
CA SER A 13 -13.39 -6.50 1.73
C SER A 13 -13.13 -5.40 2.78
N LEU A 14 -14.13 -5.02 3.60
CA LEU A 14 -13.95 -4.05 4.68
C LEU A 14 -13.33 -4.65 5.95
N ASP A 15 -13.55 -5.94 6.22
CA ASP A 15 -13.27 -6.57 7.52
C ASP A 15 -11.97 -7.39 7.60
N ASP A 16 -11.24 -7.55 6.49
CA ASP A 16 -10.01 -8.37 6.49
C ASP A 16 -8.91 -7.70 7.35
N GLY A 17 -8.67 -8.30 8.51
CA GLY A 17 -8.11 -7.71 9.73
C GLY A 17 -6.63 -7.25 9.71
N GLY A 18 -6.00 -7.15 8.53
CA GLY A 18 -4.64 -6.61 8.38
C GLY A 18 -4.56 -5.08 8.23
N GLY A 19 -5.70 -4.37 8.20
CA GLY A 19 -5.79 -2.97 7.75
C GLY A 19 -5.68 -1.86 8.81
N ARG A 20 -5.56 -2.16 10.11
CA ARG A 20 -5.60 -1.11 11.16
C ARG A 20 -4.40 -0.17 11.15
N ASP A 21 -3.23 -0.66 10.74
CA ASP A 21 -1.99 0.12 10.73
C ASP A 21 -1.74 0.80 9.37
N VAL A 22 -2.38 0.29 8.31
CA VAL A 22 -2.23 0.79 6.93
C VAL A 22 -3.15 1.99 6.67
N LEU A 23 -4.33 2.02 7.32
CA LEU A 23 -5.32 3.10 7.16
C LEU A 23 -4.78 4.48 7.57
N PRO A 24 -4.12 4.64 8.74
CA PRO A 24 -3.57 5.93 9.16
C PRO A 24 -2.49 6.45 8.22
N TYR A 25 -1.62 5.57 7.73
CA TYR A 25 -0.57 5.93 6.77
C TYR A 25 -1.14 6.32 5.41
N ALA A 26 -2.05 5.52 4.85
CA ALA A 26 -2.73 5.84 3.61
C ALA A 26 -3.52 7.16 3.71
N MET A 27 -4.15 7.40 4.87
CA MET A 27 -4.82 8.66 5.15
C MET A 27 -3.84 9.84 5.18
N GLN A 28 -2.73 9.74 5.90
CA GLN A 28 -1.74 10.81 5.99
C GLN A 28 -1.19 11.16 4.61
N VAL A 29 -0.80 10.16 3.82
CA VAL A 29 -0.36 10.35 2.42
C VAL A 29 -1.47 11.00 1.60
N SER A 30 -2.72 10.58 1.79
CA SER A 30 -3.86 11.16 1.04
C SER A 30 -4.11 12.63 1.34
N VAL A 31 -3.94 13.04 2.59
CA VAL A 31 -4.13 14.42 3.02
C VAL A 31 -2.98 15.30 2.48
N TRP A 32 -1.74 14.82 2.57
CA TRP A 32 -0.59 15.56 2.02
C TRP A 32 -0.66 15.73 0.51
N ALA A 33 -1.06 14.70 -0.22
CA ALA A 33 -1.23 14.80 -1.65
C ALA A 33 -2.34 15.78 -2.04
N ARG A 34 -3.47 15.79 -1.30
CA ARG A 34 -4.52 16.80 -1.48
C ARG A 34 -4.02 18.22 -1.25
N TRP A 35 -3.20 18.43 -0.21
CA TRP A 35 -2.54 19.73 0.01
C TRP A 35 -1.61 20.12 -1.12
N ALA A 36 -0.88 19.18 -1.70
CA ALA A 36 -0.04 19.46 -2.87
C ALA A 36 -0.88 19.87 -4.09
N ILE A 37 -2.01 19.20 -4.34
CA ILE A 37 -2.95 19.58 -5.42
C ILE A 37 -3.54 20.96 -5.16
N ALA A 38 -4.00 21.22 -3.94
CA ALA A 38 -4.55 22.52 -3.56
C ALA A 38 -3.50 23.63 -3.69
N LEU A 39 -2.24 23.36 -3.34
CA LEU A 39 -1.12 24.28 -3.52
C LEU A 39 -0.87 24.57 -4.99
N VAL A 40 -0.81 23.53 -5.85
CA VAL A 40 -0.64 23.71 -7.30
C VAL A 40 -1.80 24.50 -7.89
N ALA A 41 -3.04 24.17 -7.50
CA ALA A 41 -4.23 24.90 -7.93
C ALA A 41 -4.17 26.37 -7.48
N ALA A 42 -3.75 26.64 -6.25
CA ALA A 42 -3.57 28.00 -5.73
C ALA A 42 -2.47 28.74 -6.50
N VAL A 43 -1.34 28.11 -6.79
CA VAL A 43 -0.25 28.70 -7.59
C VAL A 43 -0.73 29.01 -9.00
N LEU A 44 -1.46 28.10 -9.65
CA LEU A 44 -2.01 28.33 -10.99
C LEU A 44 -3.03 29.47 -11.01
N LEU A 45 -3.87 29.56 -9.99
CA LEU A 45 -4.84 30.65 -9.84
C LEU A 45 -4.14 32.01 -9.59
N LEU A 46 -3.08 32.02 -8.77
CA LEU A 46 -2.29 33.22 -8.47
C LEU A 46 -1.40 33.66 -9.64
N TYR A 47 -0.89 32.70 -10.43
CA TYR A 47 0.00 32.98 -11.56
C TYR A 47 -0.69 33.76 -12.68
N ARG A 48 -2.01 33.63 -12.81
CA ARG A 48 -2.79 34.35 -13.83
C ARG A 48 -3.73 35.35 -13.13
N PRO A 49 -3.33 36.61 -12.92
CA PRO A 49 -4.11 37.57 -12.15
C PRO A 49 -5.45 37.97 -12.79
N GLU A 50 -5.69 37.59 -14.05
CA GLU A 50 -6.99 37.71 -14.73
C GLU A 50 -8.14 37.03 -13.97
N PHE A 51 -7.83 36.12 -13.03
CA PHE A 51 -8.81 35.45 -12.17
C PHE A 51 -9.25 36.26 -10.93
N TRP A 52 -8.64 37.41 -10.64
CA TRP A 52 -8.97 38.26 -9.47
C TRP A 52 -9.89 39.44 -9.79
N PHE A 53 -10.30 39.61 -11.05
CA PHE A 53 -11.20 40.69 -11.43
C PHE A 53 -12.61 40.48 -10.82
N PRO A 54 -13.31 41.59 -10.48
CA PRO A 54 -14.60 41.56 -9.77
C PRO A 54 -15.74 40.89 -10.55
N ASP A 55 -15.54 40.56 -11.83
CA ASP A 55 -16.56 40.00 -12.70
C ASP A 55 -16.81 38.50 -12.46
N GLU A 56 -15.87 37.78 -11.83
CA GLU A 56 -16.01 36.33 -11.55
C GLU A 56 -15.56 35.92 -10.13
N PRO A 57 -16.22 36.41 -9.07
CA PRO A 57 -15.84 36.10 -7.69
C PRO A 57 -16.01 34.61 -7.33
N ALA A 58 -16.75 33.85 -8.12
CA ALA A 58 -17.07 32.45 -7.82
C ALA A 58 -15.85 31.50 -7.86
N ARG A 59 -14.81 31.81 -8.64
CA ARG A 59 -13.59 30.97 -8.74
C ARG A 59 -12.73 30.96 -7.46
N PRO A 60 -12.38 32.10 -6.84
CA PRO A 60 -11.68 32.08 -5.55
C PRO A 60 -12.52 31.44 -4.43
N PHE A 61 -13.85 31.58 -4.46
CA PHE A 61 -14.72 30.87 -3.50
C PHE A 61 -14.58 29.35 -3.59
N LEU A 62 -14.46 28.78 -4.79
CA LEU A 62 -14.23 27.35 -4.97
C LEU A 62 -12.87 26.90 -4.44
N LEU A 63 -11.81 27.69 -4.64
CA LEU A 63 -10.50 27.39 -4.06
C LEU A 63 -10.56 27.45 -2.53
N ILE A 64 -11.20 28.47 -1.96
CA ILE A 64 -11.41 28.59 -0.51
C ILE A 64 -12.20 27.39 0.00
N ALA A 65 -13.27 26.97 -0.69
CA ALA A 65 -14.04 25.79 -0.34
C ALA A 65 -13.18 24.52 -0.37
N LEU A 66 -12.34 24.34 -1.41
CA LEU A 66 -11.43 23.20 -1.51
C LEU A 66 -10.42 23.19 -0.35
N VAL A 67 -9.83 24.34 -0.04
CA VAL A 67 -8.89 24.49 1.08
C VAL A 67 -9.62 24.24 2.41
N ALA A 68 -10.87 24.69 2.57
CA ALA A 68 -11.66 24.46 3.77
C ALA A 68 -12.02 22.97 3.97
N VAL A 69 -12.46 22.27 2.91
CA VAL A 69 -12.74 20.83 2.96
C VAL A 69 -11.47 20.05 3.30
N ASN A 70 -10.34 20.39 2.68
CA ASN A 70 -9.04 19.77 2.99
C ASN A 70 -8.55 20.10 4.41
N GLY A 71 -8.74 21.33 4.85
CA GLY A 71 -8.43 21.79 6.21
C GLY A 71 -9.25 21.04 7.25
N LEU A 72 -10.52 20.78 7.00
CA LEU A 72 -11.37 19.98 7.89
C LEU A 72 -10.88 18.53 8.00
N ALA A 73 -10.48 17.92 6.87
CA ALA A 73 -9.90 16.58 6.88
C ALA A 73 -8.57 16.54 7.65
N HIS A 74 -7.72 17.55 7.47
CA HIS A 74 -6.45 17.67 8.18
C HIS A 74 -6.64 17.93 9.68
N ALA A 75 -7.59 18.79 10.06
CA ALA A 75 -7.94 19.04 11.46
C ALA A 75 -8.44 17.75 12.13
N ARG A 76 -9.23 16.94 11.42
CA ARG A 76 -9.70 15.64 11.93
C ARG A 76 -8.55 14.65 12.17
N LEU A 77 -7.53 14.69 11.31
CA LEU A 77 -6.29 13.92 11.47
C LEU A 77 -5.52 14.37 12.73
N LEU A 78 -5.34 15.69 12.91
CA LEU A 78 -4.68 16.26 14.09
C LEU A 78 -5.40 15.91 15.39
N LEU A 79 -6.74 15.90 15.37
CA LEU A 79 -7.58 15.56 16.52
C LEU A 79 -7.66 14.04 16.80
N ARG A 80 -6.92 13.21 16.06
CA ARG A 80 -6.89 11.73 16.20
C ARG A 80 -8.27 11.08 16.21
N ARG A 81 -9.26 11.70 15.55
CA ARG A 81 -10.61 11.13 15.47
C ARG A 81 -10.60 9.89 14.57
N PRO A 82 -11.41 8.86 14.86
CA PRO A 82 -11.52 7.71 13.98
C PRO A 82 -11.98 8.16 12.59
N VAL A 83 -11.13 7.95 11.60
CA VAL A 83 -11.44 8.25 10.20
C VAL A 83 -11.92 6.95 9.57
N THR A 84 -13.21 6.91 9.27
CA THR A 84 -13.83 5.78 8.58
C THR A 84 -13.59 5.90 7.08
N ARG A 85 -13.64 4.76 6.37
CA ARG A 85 -13.55 4.75 4.90
C ARG A 85 -14.65 5.58 4.24
N ALA A 86 -15.83 5.63 4.87
CA ALA A 86 -16.93 6.50 4.45
C ALA A 86 -16.53 7.98 4.42
N TRP A 87 -15.72 8.44 5.38
CA TRP A 87 -15.22 9.81 5.39
C TRP A 87 -14.28 10.10 4.21
N LEU A 88 -13.38 9.17 3.87
CA LEU A 88 -12.49 9.30 2.71
C LEU A 88 -13.27 9.31 1.38
N LEU A 89 -14.35 8.53 1.31
CA LEU A 89 -15.25 8.53 0.16
C LEU A 89 -16.01 9.85 0.05
N LEU A 90 -16.56 10.37 1.15
CA LEU A 90 -17.20 11.69 1.19
C LEU A 90 -16.25 12.82 0.76
N LEU A 91 -14.99 12.76 1.17
CA LEU A 91 -13.99 13.74 0.76
C LEU A 91 -13.73 13.68 -0.75
N SER A 92 -13.69 12.48 -1.32
CA SER A 92 -13.51 12.28 -2.75
C SER A 92 -14.74 12.74 -3.56
N VAL A 93 -15.95 12.51 -3.03
CA VAL A 93 -17.20 13.08 -3.58
C VAL A 93 -17.14 14.60 -3.57
N ALA A 94 -16.72 15.20 -2.45
CA ALA A 94 -16.57 16.65 -2.36
C ALA A 94 -15.58 17.17 -3.42
N ASP A 95 -14.42 16.53 -3.59
CA ASP A 95 -13.44 16.90 -4.62
C ASP A 95 -14.08 16.91 -6.03
N VAL A 96 -14.80 15.84 -6.41
CA VAL A 96 -15.46 15.77 -7.73
C VAL A 96 -16.55 16.83 -7.88
N VAL A 97 -17.35 17.07 -6.83
CA VAL A 97 -18.41 18.09 -6.83
C VAL A 97 -17.80 19.49 -6.98
N LEU A 98 -16.75 19.82 -6.23
CA LEU A 98 -16.08 21.11 -6.32
C LEU A 98 -15.43 21.31 -7.69
N LEU A 99 -14.76 20.30 -8.23
CA LEU A 99 -14.16 20.36 -9.57
C LEU A 99 -15.23 20.51 -10.66
N SER A 100 -16.35 19.82 -10.52
CA SER A 100 -17.46 19.90 -11.48
C SER A 100 -18.14 21.28 -11.42
N ALA A 101 -18.32 21.83 -10.22
CA ALA A 101 -18.80 23.20 -10.03
C ALA A 101 -17.84 24.23 -10.62
N ALA A 102 -16.53 24.01 -10.51
CA ALA A 102 -15.53 24.88 -11.13
C ALA A 102 -15.63 24.93 -12.66
N ILE A 103 -15.92 23.79 -13.31
CA ILE A 103 -16.19 23.75 -14.75
C ILE A 103 -17.46 24.53 -15.08
N GLY A 104 -18.54 24.33 -14.30
CA GLY A 104 -19.84 24.94 -14.59
C GLY A 104 -19.87 26.46 -14.43
N ILE A 105 -19.03 27.01 -13.55
CA ILE A 105 -18.91 28.45 -13.32
C ILE A 105 -17.99 29.13 -14.36
N GLY A 106 -16.95 28.43 -14.82
CA GLY A 106 -16.03 28.97 -15.82
C GLY A 106 -16.52 28.83 -17.26
N PRO A 107 -15.78 29.38 -18.25
CA PRO A 107 -15.94 28.99 -19.64
C PRO A 107 -15.62 27.49 -19.70
N GLY A 108 -16.62 26.65 -19.94
CA GLY A 108 -16.62 25.20 -19.67
C GLY A 108 -15.49 24.34 -20.25
N PHE A 109 -14.55 24.93 -21.01
CA PHE A 109 -13.39 24.28 -21.61
C PHE A 109 -12.02 24.71 -21.07
N ASP A 110 -11.94 25.44 -19.95
CA ASP A 110 -10.66 25.85 -19.37
C ASP A 110 -9.76 24.65 -19.01
N ARG A 111 -8.60 24.56 -19.69
CA ARG A 111 -7.65 23.44 -19.62
C ARG A 111 -7.15 23.17 -18.20
N PHE A 112 -7.09 24.20 -17.34
CA PHE A 112 -6.55 24.07 -15.99
C PHE A 112 -7.47 23.29 -15.05
N VAL A 113 -8.79 23.46 -15.17
CA VAL A 113 -9.75 22.77 -14.30
C VAL A 113 -9.75 21.26 -14.56
N PHE A 114 -9.63 20.85 -15.83
CA PHE A 114 -9.50 19.44 -16.20
C PHE A 114 -8.21 18.81 -15.68
N ALA A 115 -7.12 19.58 -15.61
CA ALA A 115 -5.86 19.08 -15.08
C ALA A 115 -5.98 18.64 -13.60
N ALA A 116 -6.89 19.25 -12.83
CA ALA A 116 -7.11 18.94 -11.43
C ALA A 116 -7.91 17.63 -11.19
N TYR A 117 -8.65 17.14 -12.19
CA TYR A 117 -9.32 15.84 -12.11
C TYR A 117 -8.33 14.67 -12.07
N TYR A 118 -7.21 14.78 -12.80
CA TYR A 118 -6.21 13.72 -12.87
C TYR A 118 -5.63 13.35 -11.50
N PRO A 119 -5.06 14.28 -10.71
CA PRO A 119 -4.54 13.92 -9.42
C PRO A 119 -5.66 13.55 -8.44
N ALA A 120 -6.87 14.13 -8.53
CA ALA A 120 -8.00 13.71 -7.71
C ALA A 120 -8.38 12.23 -7.95
N LEU A 121 -8.45 11.80 -9.21
CA LEU A 121 -8.68 10.39 -9.58
C LEU A 121 -7.53 9.49 -9.14
N ALA A 122 -6.28 9.90 -9.38
CA ALA A 122 -5.11 9.15 -8.94
C ALA A 122 -5.12 8.93 -7.41
N MET A 123 -5.50 9.96 -6.65
CA MET A 123 -5.64 9.87 -5.20
C MET A 123 -6.74 8.92 -4.77
N PHE A 124 -7.88 8.94 -5.44
CA PHE A 124 -8.95 7.98 -5.18
C PHE A 124 -8.46 6.54 -5.36
N VAL A 125 -7.75 6.25 -6.45
CA VAL A 125 -7.20 4.93 -6.75
C VAL A 125 -6.17 4.48 -5.71
N LEU A 126 -5.31 5.40 -5.26
CA LEU A 126 -4.31 5.11 -4.22
C LEU A 126 -4.94 4.72 -2.89
N VAL A 127 -6.05 5.38 -2.52
CA VAL A 127 -6.79 5.09 -1.28
C VAL A 127 -7.63 3.82 -1.40
N PHE A 128 -8.26 3.61 -2.56
CA PHE A 128 -9.16 2.49 -2.83
C PHE A 128 -8.61 1.62 -3.96
N PRO A 129 -7.78 0.61 -3.66
CA PRO A 129 -7.10 -0.22 -4.65
C PRO A 129 -8.01 -1.22 -5.39
N SER A 130 -9.33 -1.08 -5.28
CA SER A 130 -10.27 -1.96 -5.96
C SER A 130 -10.44 -1.50 -7.41
N VAL A 131 -10.10 -2.37 -8.37
CA VAL A 131 -10.22 -2.10 -9.81
C VAL A 131 -11.65 -1.72 -10.17
N TRP A 132 -12.64 -2.45 -9.66
CA TRP A 132 -14.05 -2.17 -9.92
C TRP A 132 -14.50 -0.83 -9.36
N LEU A 133 -14.08 -0.49 -8.14
CA LEU A 133 -14.44 0.78 -7.53
C LEU A 133 -13.76 1.95 -8.24
N ALA A 134 -12.48 1.80 -8.60
CA ALA A 134 -11.74 2.78 -9.37
C ALA A 134 -12.37 3.05 -10.74
N LEU A 135 -12.75 1.99 -11.48
CA LEU A 135 -13.42 2.13 -12.76
C LEU A 135 -14.80 2.78 -12.61
N ALA A 136 -15.62 2.31 -11.66
CA ALA A 136 -16.93 2.91 -11.40
C ALA A 136 -16.84 4.40 -11.02
N TRP A 137 -15.85 4.76 -10.19
CA TRP A 137 -15.60 6.14 -9.80
C TRP A 137 -15.12 7.00 -10.95
N THR A 138 -14.24 6.46 -11.80
CA THR A 138 -13.76 7.13 -13.01
C THR A 138 -14.89 7.35 -14.00
N SER A 139 -15.76 6.35 -14.21
CA SER A 139 -16.95 6.51 -15.05
C SER A 139 -17.91 7.54 -14.50
N LEU A 140 -18.14 7.57 -13.18
CA LEU A 140 -18.96 8.59 -12.54
C LEU A 140 -18.37 9.99 -12.73
N THR A 141 -17.06 10.13 -12.55
CA THR A 141 -16.35 11.39 -12.69
C THR A 141 -16.34 11.88 -14.15
N ALA A 142 -16.13 10.97 -15.11
CA ALA A 142 -16.20 11.27 -16.53
C ALA A 142 -17.62 11.67 -16.95
N ALA A 143 -18.65 11.01 -16.41
CA ALA A 143 -20.04 11.38 -16.66
C ALA A 143 -20.38 12.74 -16.06
N ALA A 144 -19.95 13.02 -14.83
CA ALA A 144 -20.13 14.33 -14.20
C ALA A 144 -19.43 15.43 -15.00
N CYS A 145 -18.21 15.17 -15.46
CA CYS A 145 -17.43 16.07 -16.30
C CYS A 145 -18.13 16.33 -17.65
N ALA A 146 -18.60 15.29 -18.34
CA ALA A 146 -19.34 15.44 -19.58
C ALA A 146 -20.65 16.22 -19.38
N ALA A 147 -21.39 15.91 -18.31
CA ALA A 147 -22.64 16.60 -17.98
C ALA A 147 -22.40 18.08 -17.68
N THR A 148 -21.37 18.44 -16.90
CA THR A 148 -21.08 19.84 -16.63
C THR A 148 -20.59 20.59 -17.86
N THR A 149 -19.83 19.96 -18.75
CA THR A 149 -19.46 20.59 -20.02
C THR A 149 -20.66 20.84 -20.94
N LEU A 150 -21.65 19.95 -20.92
CA LEU A 150 -22.88 20.10 -21.70
C LEU A 150 -23.78 21.22 -21.16
N ILE A 151 -23.80 21.41 -19.84
CA ILE A 151 -24.67 22.38 -19.15
C ILE A 151 -24.01 23.76 -19.02
N ALA A 152 -22.67 23.82 -19.02
CA ALA A 152 -21.93 25.07 -18.88
C ALA A 152 -22.31 26.06 -19.99
N ALA A 153 -22.29 27.37 -19.66
CA ALA A 153 -22.80 28.44 -20.51
C ALA A 153 -22.16 28.53 -21.91
N GLY A 154 -20.98 27.94 -22.11
CA GLY A 154 -20.30 27.87 -23.41
C GLY A 154 -20.79 26.78 -24.35
N GLY A 155 -21.54 25.78 -23.85
CA GLY A 155 -21.97 24.62 -24.63
C GLY A 155 -20.80 23.80 -25.22
N LEU A 156 -21.15 22.82 -26.05
CA LEU A 156 -20.20 22.02 -26.84
C LEU A 156 -20.17 22.60 -28.26
N ASP A 157 -19.06 23.25 -28.63
CA ASP A 157 -18.88 23.73 -29.99
C ASP A 157 -18.27 22.61 -30.86
N PHE A 158 -19.14 21.99 -31.66
CA PHE A 158 -18.76 20.93 -32.59
C PHE A 158 -17.85 21.43 -33.72
N GLU A 159 -17.97 22.71 -34.12
CA GLU A 159 -17.12 23.30 -35.17
C GLU A 159 -15.71 23.59 -34.67
N ALA A 160 -15.58 23.98 -33.39
CA ALA A 160 -14.28 24.16 -32.73
C ALA A 160 -13.55 22.83 -32.41
N GLY A 161 -14.23 21.68 -32.55
CA GLY A 161 -13.65 20.36 -32.27
C GLY A 161 -13.60 20.01 -30.78
N ASP A 162 -14.42 20.66 -29.96
CA ASP A 162 -14.49 20.46 -28.50
C ASP A 162 -14.88 19.02 -28.13
N GLU A 163 -15.64 18.35 -29.00
CA GLU A 163 -15.99 16.93 -28.89
C GLU A 163 -14.74 16.03 -28.77
N ARG A 164 -13.69 16.32 -29.55
CA ARG A 164 -12.46 15.52 -29.59
C ARG A 164 -11.61 15.80 -28.37
N ALA A 165 -11.60 17.05 -27.92
CA ALA A 165 -10.93 17.45 -26.69
C ALA A 165 -11.58 16.80 -25.46
N LEU A 166 -12.92 16.77 -25.39
CA LEU A 166 -13.66 16.10 -24.33
C LEU A 166 -13.39 14.59 -24.34
N LEU A 167 -13.49 13.94 -25.49
CA LEU A 167 -13.18 12.52 -25.63
C LEU A 167 -11.74 12.21 -25.21
N GLY A 168 -10.77 13.03 -25.65
CA GLY A 168 -9.37 12.90 -25.27
C GLY A 168 -9.16 13.02 -23.77
N ARG A 169 -9.86 13.94 -23.09
CA ARG A 169 -9.81 14.09 -21.63
C ARG A 169 -10.39 12.87 -20.91
N VAL A 170 -11.55 12.37 -21.36
CA VAL A 170 -12.15 11.16 -20.78
C VAL A 170 -11.21 9.97 -20.94
N VAL A 171 -10.66 9.75 -22.13
CA VAL A 171 -9.68 8.68 -22.39
C VAL A 171 -8.46 8.84 -21.49
N ALA A 172 -7.91 10.06 -21.36
CA ALA A 172 -6.77 10.34 -20.49
C ALA A 172 -7.08 10.03 -19.01
N MET A 173 -8.29 10.32 -18.52
CA MET A 173 -8.71 9.95 -17.15
C MET A 173 -8.65 8.44 -16.94
N TYR A 174 -9.17 7.64 -17.88
CA TYR A 174 -9.12 6.18 -17.80
C TYR A 174 -7.68 5.65 -17.90
N VAL A 175 -6.88 6.15 -18.83
CA VAL A 175 -5.48 5.74 -18.98
C VAL A 175 -4.70 6.02 -17.70
N LEU A 176 -4.85 7.21 -17.12
CA LEU A 176 -4.21 7.55 -15.85
C LEU A 176 -4.61 6.58 -14.73
N VAL A 177 -5.90 6.34 -14.57
CA VAL A 177 -6.42 5.44 -13.52
C VAL A 177 -5.89 4.02 -13.70
N LEU A 178 -5.86 3.52 -14.93
CA LEU A 178 -5.27 2.23 -15.26
C LEU A 178 -3.77 2.19 -14.95
N CYS A 179 -3.01 3.23 -15.32
CA CYS A 179 -1.59 3.34 -15.01
C CYS A 179 -1.34 3.31 -13.49
N VAL A 180 -2.10 4.08 -12.71
CA VAL A 180 -1.96 4.12 -11.25
C VAL A 180 -2.35 2.77 -10.64
N LEU A 181 -3.41 2.12 -11.12
CA LEU A 181 -3.79 0.76 -10.70
C LEU A 181 -2.68 -0.26 -10.99
N LEU A 182 -2.05 -0.20 -12.16
CA LEU A 182 -0.97 -1.10 -12.53
C LEU A 182 0.26 -0.87 -11.66
N ILE A 183 0.66 0.38 -11.45
CA ILE A 183 1.81 0.73 -10.59
C ILE A 183 1.56 0.26 -9.16
N THR A 184 0.39 0.56 -8.59
CA THR A 184 0.05 0.16 -7.21
C THR A 184 -0.01 -1.36 -7.06
N ARG A 185 -0.47 -2.08 -8.08
CA ARG A 185 -0.46 -3.55 -8.09
C ARG A 185 0.97 -4.11 -8.12
N LEU A 186 1.83 -3.58 -9.00
CA LEU A 186 3.24 -3.99 -9.10
C LEU A 186 4.01 -3.69 -7.81
N GLU A 187 3.74 -2.55 -7.17
CA GLU A 187 4.34 -2.21 -5.88
C GLU A 187 3.91 -3.16 -4.77
N ARG A 188 2.64 -3.56 -4.75
CA ARG A 188 2.11 -4.52 -3.75
C ARG A 188 2.80 -5.86 -3.88
N GLU A 189 2.90 -6.41 -5.09
CA GLU A 189 3.58 -7.67 -5.34
C GLU A 189 5.07 -7.60 -4.93
N ARG A 190 5.74 -6.48 -5.23
CA ARG A 190 7.13 -6.25 -4.80
C ARG A 190 7.28 -6.16 -3.28
N ARG A 191 6.36 -5.49 -2.60
CA ARG A 191 6.35 -5.37 -1.12
C ARG A 191 6.08 -6.71 -0.45
N GLU A 192 5.14 -7.50 -0.97
CA GLU A 192 4.86 -8.84 -0.47
C GLU A 192 6.08 -9.76 -0.63
N ALA A 193 6.76 -9.72 -1.77
CA ALA A 193 7.99 -10.46 -2.00
C ALA A 193 9.16 -10.00 -1.10
N ALA A 194 9.24 -8.71 -0.77
CA ALA A 194 10.23 -8.19 0.18
C ALA A 194 9.92 -8.65 1.62
N LEU A 195 8.67 -8.52 2.06
CA LEU A 195 8.24 -8.97 3.39
C LEU A 195 8.37 -10.48 3.57
N ALA A 196 8.09 -11.26 2.53
CA ALA A 196 8.28 -12.71 2.57
C ALA A 196 9.77 -13.09 2.77
N ARG A 197 10.69 -12.35 2.15
CA ARG A 197 12.15 -12.53 2.35
C ARG A 197 12.57 -12.13 3.76
N GLU A 198 12.11 -11.00 4.25
CA GLU A 198 12.43 -10.52 5.60
C GLU A 198 11.90 -11.47 6.69
N ARG A 199 10.68 -11.99 6.53
CA ARG A 199 10.10 -13.00 7.45
C ARG A 199 10.91 -14.30 7.46
N ARG A 200 11.49 -14.73 6.33
CA ARG A 200 12.36 -15.91 6.27
C ARG A 200 13.65 -15.66 7.05
N LEU A 201 14.32 -14.53 6.79
CA LEU A 201 15.54 -14.14 7.52
C LEU A 201 15.30 -14.01 9.02
N HIS A 202 14.15 -13.46 9.43
CA HIS A 202 13.80 -13.39 10.85
C HIS A 202 13.63 -14.76 11.49
N ARG A 203 13.02 -15.74 10.79
CA ARG A 203 12.92 -17.12 11.29
C ARG A 203 14.30 -17.76 11.41
N GLU A 204 15.12 -17.66 10.37
CA GLU A 204 16.50 -18.17 10.39
C GLU A 204 17.32 -17.58 11.54
N ARG A 205 17.19 -16.27 11.81
CA ARG A 205 17.84 -15.61 12.95
C ARG A 205 17.35 -16.14 14.30
N VAL A 206 16.06 -16.44 14.43
CA VAL A 206 15.51 -17.02 15.66
C VAL A 206 15.99 -18.46 15.84
N GLU A 207 16.01 -19.26 14.78
CA GLU A 207 16.50 -20.65 14.81
C GLU A 207 18.00 -20.70 15.15
N LEU A 208 18.84 -19.88 14.51
CA LEU A 208 20.27 -19.79 14.83
C LEU A 208 20.51 -19.32 16.27
N SER A 209 19.71 -18.39 16.78
CA SER A 209 19.81 -17.94 18.18
C SER A 209 19.48 -19.09 19.15
N GLN A 210 18.49 -19.91 18.85
CA GLN A 210 18.14 -21.08 19.65
C GLN A 210 19.24 -22.16 19.63
N GLU A 211 19.84 -22.42 18.47
CA GLU A 211 20.95 -23.37 18.33
C GLU A 211 22.21 -22.90 19.06
N VAL A 212 22.55 -21.61 18.96
CA VAL A 212 23.67 -21.03 19.70
C VAL A 212 23.41 -21.11 21.21
N HIS A 213 22.19 -20.81 21.66
CA HIS A 213 21.85 -20.87 23.08
C HIS A 213 21.90 -22.30 23.64
N SER A 214 21.41 -23.29 22.89
CA SER A 214 21.49 -24.70 23.30
C SER A 214 22.94 -25.21 23.33
N THR A 215 23.78 -24.81 22.38
CA THR A 215 25.21 -25.15 22.34
C THR A 215 25.97 -24.52 23.50
N ILE A 216 25.69 -23.26 23.84
CA ILE A 216 26.29 -22.58 25.00
C ILE A 216 25.84 -23.24 26.30
N ALA A 217 24.55 -23.58 26.44
CA ALA A 217 24.04 -24.29 27.61
C ALA A 217 24.71 -25.66 27.78
N GLN A 218 24.91 -26.39 26.68
CA GLN A 218 25.57 -27.70 26.68
C GLN A 218 27.05 -27.59 27.05
N THR A 219 27.79 -26.63 26.50
CA THR A 219 29.20 -26.41 26.84
C THR A 219 29.38 -25.95 28.29
N ALA A 220 28.50 -25.05 28.77
CA ALA A 220 28.47 -24.65 30.18
C ALA A 220 28.20 -25.85 31.11
N TYR A 221 27.25 -26.72 30.77
CA TYR A 221 26.97 -27.93 31.54
C TYR A 221 28.18 -28.88 31.60
N LEU A 222 28.89 -29.08 30.48
CA LEU A 222 30.09 -29.92 30.45
C LEU A 222 31.23 -29.34 31.30
N LEU A 223 31.43 -28.02 31.28
CA LEU A 223 32.43 -27.36 32.12
C LEU A 223 32.10 -27.48 33.62
N VAL A 224 30.83 -27.25 34.00
CA VAL A 224 30.39 -27.42 35.40
C VAL A 224 30.57 -28.87 35.85
N ARG A 225 30.19 -29.84 35.00
CA ARG A 225 30.36 -31.27 35.28
C ARG A 225 31.83 -31.66 35.42
N ALA A 226 32.73 -31.13 34.58
CA ALA A 226 34.16 -31.37 34.69
C ALA A 226 34.74 -30.81 36.00
N HIS A 227 34.28 -29.64 36.45
CA HIS A 227 34.69 -29.06 37.72
C HIS A 227 34.16 -29.79 38.96
N GLN A 228 33.01 -30.48 38.85
CA GLN A 228 32.45 -31.33 39.91
C GLN A 228 33.06 -32.73 40.00
N LEU A 229 34.10 -33.03 39.22
CA LEU A 229 34.86 -34.29 39.31
C LEU A 229 36.13 -34.27 40.21
N PRO A 230 36.18 -33.65 41.41
CA PRO A 230 37.22 -33.96 42.38
C PRO A 230 36.80 -35.14 43.28
N VAL A 231 37.70 -36.12 43.43
CA VAL A 231 37.77 -37.13 44.51
C VAL A 231 36.91 -38.42 44.39
N LEU A 232 36.89 -39.08 43.23
CA LEU A 232 36.62 -40.55 43.20
C LEU A 232 37.82 -41.40 42.75
N SER A 233 38.99 -40.80 42.51
CA SER A 233 40.22 -41.53 42.15
C SER A 233 41.08 -42.00 43.35
N SER A 234 40.51 -42.08 44.56
CA SER A 234 41.26 -42.43 45.78
C SER A 234 41.00 -43.84 46.37
N SER A 235 40.15 -44.67 45.77
CA SER A 235 39.97 -46.06 46.25
C SER A 235 40.31 -47.05 45.13
N ALA A 236 41.60 -47.35 44.98
CA ALA A 236 42.07 -48.44 44.15
C ALA A 236 41.71 -49.79 44.81
N PRO A 237 40.94 -50.67 44.15
CA PRO A 237 40.82 -52.06 44.60
C PRO A 237 42.04 -52.89 44.15
N SER A 238 42.55 -53.65 45.11
CA SER A 238 43.64 -54.62 45.04
C SER A 238 43.51 -55.63 43.89
N PRO A 239 44.62 -56.12 43.30
CA PRO A 239 44.59 -57.05 42.18
C PRO A 239 44.17 -58.46 42.62
N ALA A 240 43.16 -59.03 41.96
CA ALA A 240 42.87 -60.46 42.02
C ALA A 240 42.43 -60.99 40.64
N GLU A 241 43.29 -61.87 40.13
CA GLU A 241 43.14 -62.98 39.18
C GLU A 241 42.47 -62.85 37.79
N PRO A 242 43.03 -63.59 36.80
CA PRO A 242 42.53 -63.65 35.44
C PRO A 242 41.45 -64.73 35.31
N ILE A 243 40.28 -64.37 34.76
CA ILE A 243 39.31 -65.36 34.26
C ILE A 243 39.10 -65.13 32.77
N ALA A 244 39.25 -66.23 32.05
CA ALA A 244 39.24 -66.36 30.62
C ALA A 244 37.83 -66.21 29.99
N THR A 245 37.85 -65.62 28.79
CA THR A 245 37.06 -65.95 27.58
C THR A 245 35.53 -65.98 27.63
N SER A 246 34.92 -65.07 26.85
CA SER A 246 33.80 -65.30 25.91
C SER A 246 33.42 -63.92 25.35
N GLY A 247 33.85 -63.52 24.15
CA GLY A 247 33.14 -63.82 22.92
C GLY A 247 31.79 -63.10 22.87
N VAL A 248 31.66 -62.04 22.04
CA VAL A 248 30.43 -61.66 21.29
C VAL A 248 30.67 -60.37 20.47
N ALA A 249 30.64 -60.58 19.16
CA ALA A 249 30.19 -59.73 18.05
C ALA A 249 30.52 -58.22 18.00
N ALA A 250 31.36 -57.92 17.01
CA ALA A 250 31.52 -56.61 16.39
C ALA A 250 30.20 -56.07 15.81
N GLY A 251 29.88 -54.82 16.14
CA GLY A 251 28.86 -54.01 15.51
C GLY A 251 29.42 -52.64 15.17
N THR A 252 29.91 -52.48 13.94
CA THR A 252 30.35 -51.21 13.33
C THR A 252 29.22 -50.19 13.26
N PRO A 253 29.37 -48.96 13.81
CA PRO A 253 28.49 -47.86 13.42
C PRO A 253 28.93 -47.31 12.06
N SER A 254 28.06 -47.58 11.10
CA SER A 254 28.03 -47.07 9.73
C SER A 254 28.22 -45.55 9.68
N ALA A 255 29.30 -45.13 9.04
CA ALA A 255 29.49 -43.78 8.52
C ALA A 255 28.44 -43.51 7.42
N LYS A 256 27.31 -42.91 7.78
CA LYS A 256 26.38 -42.37 6.79
C LYS A 256 26.86 -40.99 6.34
N SER A 257 27.57 -41.03 5.21
CA SER A 257 27.19 -40.32 3.99
C SER A 257 26.94 -38.82 4.14
N PHE A 258 28.01 -38.07 3.93
CA PHE A 258 28.02 -36.85 3.13
C PHE A 258 27.00 -36.94 1.96
N SER A 259 25.85 -36.26 2.08
CA SER A 259 24.99 -35.98 0.93
C SER A 259 25.36 -34.61 0.39
N LYS A 260 26.11 -34.67 -0.71
CA LYS A 260 26.50 -33.59 -1.60
C LYS A 260 25.50 -33.56 -2.74
N ALA A 261 24.52 -32.65 -2.71
CA ALA A 261 23.71 -32.14 -3.84
C ALA A 261 22.48 -31.41 -3.25
N ALA A 262 21.96 -30.29 -3.75
CA ALA A 262 22.04 -29.75 -5.08
C ALA A 262 21.97 -28.21 -5.03
N PHE A 263 23.01 -27.59 -5.58
CA PHE A 263 22.97 -26.25 -6.11
C PHE A 263 22.15 -26.30 -7.42
N THR A 264 20.90 -25.84 -7.39
CA THR A 264 20.09 -25.53 -8.59
C THR A 264 19.89 -24.02 -8.59
N LYS A 265 20.82 -23.31 -9.24
CA LYS A 265 20.75 -22.83 -10.62
C LYS A 265 19.57 -21.86 -10.85
N ALA A 266 19.97 -20.59 -10.90
CA ALA A 266 19.39 -19.46 -11.60
C ALA A 266 18.26 -19.77 -12.60
N GLY A 267 17.16 -19.02 -12.46
CA GLY A 267 16.05 -19.00 -13.40
C GLY A 267 15.30 -17.67 -13.35
N ALA A 268 15.95 -16.61 -13.83
CA ALA A 268 15.32 -15.47 -14.50
C ALA A 268 16.18 -15.20 -15.75
N PRO A 269 15.69 -14.59 -16.86
CA PRO A 269 14.43 -13.86 -17.05
C PRO A 269 13.62 -14.28 -18.31
N GLY A 270 12.39 -13.80 -18.45
CA GLY A 270 11.61 -13.99 -19.69
C GLY A 270 10.40 -13.07 -19.80
N ARG A 271 10.66 -11.85 -20.32
CA ARG A 271 9.79 -10.85 -20.97
C ARG A 271 8.49 -10.41 -20.28
#